data_AF-A0A8K0CWM0-F1
#
_entry.id   AF-A0A8K0CWM0-F1
#
_cell.length_a   1.000
_cell.length_b   1.000
_cell.length_c   1.000
_cell.angle_alpha   90.00
_cell.angle_beta   90.00
_cell.angle_gamma   90.00
#
_symmetry.space_group_name_H-M   'P 1'
#
loop_
_entity.id
_entity.type
_entity.pdbx_description
1 polymer ?
#
loop_
_entity_poly.entity_id
_entity_poly.type
_entity_poly.pdbx_seq_one_letter_code
_entity_poly.pdbx_strand_id
1 'polypeptide(L)'
;MRSRSNSGVRLDYYQRIVQKIIMAHQNPVTGLFPASLENNHAWIRDNVYCILAVWGLAMAYNKMADQDEDRAKAYELEQSCVKLMRGLLMAMMQQKDKVERFKMTQNPIDCLHAKYSSLTGQTVVGDSEWGHLQVDAISLYLLILAQMTASGLQIVFNLDEVAFIQNLVFYIESAYCTPDYGIWERGDKTNHGLPELNASSIGMAKAALEAMNELDLFGARGGPYSVIHVLTDEAQKCQAVLQSMLPRESNSKELDSGLLSIISFPAFAVDDAMLIQLTRDTIVDKLQGRYGCKRFLRDGYRTPKEDPRRLYYEPWELRMFENIECEWPLFFCYLILDYCFQGNKDAALEYTEQLEEIMIRTEEGMKLVPELYSVPAEFVNAEYKEPGTQERIPLGQCPFMWAQSLYILGKLLQEGFLAPGELDPLNRRLCSEKKPDVVVQVVILAEDNEIRDKLAEHDVMVQTIAEVAPIEVQPAKVLSHLYTYLGRNKKLGLSGRKSRDVGILSTSKLYSLGDKIFAFTPQFTDMSQNYIATDYELMIDICKSEINFLKSSWQNIMGRPLVTIACRNVHLEF
;
A
#
# COMPACT_ATOMS: atom_id res chain seq x y z
N MET A 1 9.74 35.10 31.25
CA MET A 1 10.16 34.18 30.17
C MET A 1 10.68 32.91 30.81
N ARG A 2 9.91 31.81 30.82
CA ARG A 2 10.42 30.50 31.26
C ARG A 2 11.30 29.94 30.13
N SER A 3 12.48 29.42 30.46
CA SER A 3 13.35 28.78 29.46
C SER A 3 12.61 27.60 28.83
N ARG A 4 12.55 27.53 27.50
CA ARG A 4 12.04 26.35 26.77
C ARG A 4 12.89 25.13 27.13
N SER A 5 12.26 23.95 27.16
CA SER A 5 12.97 22.68 27.27
C SER A 5 13.90 22.49 26.06
N ASN A 6 15.02 21.77 26.24
CA ASN A 6 15.93 21.45 25.12
C ASN A 6 15.21 20.73 23.97
N SER A 7 14.18 19.94 24.29
CA SER A 7 13.31 19.27 23.32
C SER A 7 12.52 20.24 22.44
N GLY A 8 11.97 21.33 23.01
CA GLY A 8 11.23 22.34 22.25
C GLY A 8 12.13 23.08 21.25
N VAL A 9 13.37 23.41 21.64
CA VAL A 9 14.35 24.04 20.74
C VAL A 9 14.71 23.11 19.57
N ARG A 10 14.80 21.81 19.84
CA ARG A 10 15.12 20.80 18.82
C ARG A 10 13.95 20.56 17.84
N LEU A 11 12.71 20.58 18.31
CA LEU A 11 11.53 20.55 17.43
C LEU A 11 11.43 21.79 16.56
N ASP A 12 11.71 22.97 17.11
CA ASP A 12 11.73 24.22 16.34
C ASP A 12 12.80 24.21 15.23
N TYR A 13 13.91 23.47 15.42
CA TYR A 13 14.88 23.21 14.37
C TYR A 13 14.29 22.38 13.22
N TYR A 14 13.60 21.27 13.52
CA TYR A 14 12.92 20.46 12.51
C TYR A 14 11.81 21.24 11.80
N GLN A 15 11.05 22.04 12.53
CA GLN A 15 10.06 22.94 11.94
C GLN A 15 10.67 23.92 10.96
N ARG A 16 11.82 24.52 11.31
CA ARG A 16 12.53 25.44 10.40
C ARG A 16 12.99 24.72 9.12
N ILE A 17 13.48 23.49 9.24
CA ILE A 17 13.89 22.66 8.10
C ILE A 17 12.69 22.34 7.21
N VAL A 18 11.63 21.78 7.79
CA VAL A 18 10.40 21.41 7.07
C VAL A 18 9.80 22.64 6.40
N GLN A 19 9.78 23.79 7.07
CA GLN A 19 9.25 25.02 6.51
C GLN A 19 10.04 25.50 5.29
N LYS A 20 11.38 25.51 5.39
CA LYS A 20 12.26 26.02 4.33
C LYS A 20 12.37 25.07 3.15
N ILE A 21 12.45 23.76 3.40
CA ILE A 21 12.71 22.77 2.36
C ILE A 21 11.41 22.29 1.73
N ILE A 22 10.42 21.91 2.54
CA ILE A 22 9.20 21.26 2.07
C ILE A 22 8.10 22.30 1.87
N MET A 23 7.64 22.93 2.96
CA MET A 23 6.40 23.74 2.95
C MET A 23 6.49 25.00 2.10
N ALA A 24 7.69 25.54 1.88
CA ALA A 24 7.92 26.67 0.98
C ALA A 24 7.43 26.40 -0.46
N HIS A 25 7.32 25.13 -0.86
CA HIS A 25 6.91 24.72 -2.19
C HIS A 25 5.45 24.25 -2.27
N GLN A 26 4.71 24.20 -1.15
CA GLN A 26 3.32 23.75 -1.17
C GLN A 26 2.44 24.76 -1.90
N ASN A 27 1.67 24.30 -2.89
CA ASN A 27 0.74 25.18 -3.58
C ASN A 27 -0.36 25.69 -2.61
N PRO A 28 -0.59 27.01 -2.52
CA PRO A 28 -1.52 27.58 -1.56
C PRO A 28 -3.00 27.35 -1.92
N VAL A 29 -3.33 26.85 -3.10
CA VAL A 29 -4.70 26.54 -3.51
C VAL A 29 -4.97 25.05 -3.41
N THR A 30 -4.20 24.25 -4.16
CA THR A 30 -4.41 22.79 -4.25
C THR A 30 -3.81 22.01 -3.09
N GLY A 31 -2.80 22.56 -2.41
CA GLY A 31 -1.99 21.84 -1.42
C GLY A 31 -0.95 20.89 -2.02
N LEU A 32 -0.84 20.80 -3.35
CA LEU A 32 0.10 19.90 -4.03
C LEU A 32 1.50 20.50 -4.11
N PHE A 33 2.52 19.64 -4.05
CA PHE A 33 3.91 19.95 -4.32
C PHE A 33 4.24 19.73 -5.80
N PRO A 34 4.86 20.72 -6.47
CA PRO A 34 5.44 20.52 -7.79
C PRO A 34 6.73 19.69 -7.70
N ALA A 35 7.12 19.06 -8.81
CA ALA A 35 8.37 18.32 -8.92
C ALA A 35 9.60 19.25 -8.82
N SER A 36 9.49 20.46 -9.37
CA SER A 36 10.52 21.50 -9.25
C SER A 36 9.89 22.88 -9.47
N LEU A 37 10.67 23.94 -9.25
CA LEU A 37 10.23 25.33 -9.50
C LEU A 37 9.82 25.58 -10.97
N GLU A 38 10.40 24.83 -11.91
CA GLU A 38 10.12 24.94 -13.34
C GLU A 38 9.08 23.91 -13.82
N ASN A 39 8.91 22.82 -13.07
CA ASN A 39 8.03 21.72 -13.40
C ASN A 39 6.86 21.63 -12.41
N ASN A 40 5.70 22.15 -12.84
CA ASN A 40 4.46 22.14 -12.08
C ASN A 40 3.75 20.77 -12.05
N HIS A 41 4.41 19.67 -12.41
CA HIS A 41 3.83 18.34 -12.27
C HIS A 41 3.90 17.88 -10.80
N ALA A 42 2.82 17.29 -10.31
CA ALA A 42 2.68 16.73 -8.98
C ALA A 42 2.39 15.24 -9.11
N TRP A 43 3.39 14.40 -8.81
CA TRP A 43 3.21 12.95 -8.74
C TRP A 43 2.53 12.57 -7.44
N ILE A 44 1.59 11.62 -7.49
CA ILE A 44 0.85 11.14 -6.31
C ILE A 44 1.84 10.62 -5.26
N ARG A 45 2.75 9.71 -5.68
CA ARG A 45 3.73 9.06 -4.80
C ARG A 45 4.62 10.07 -4.09
N ASP A 46 5.27 10.95 -4.84
CA ASP A 46 6.19 11.96 -4.32
C ASP A 46 5.49 12.93 -3.36
N ASN A 47 4.25 13.33 -3.67
CA ASN A 47 3.45 14.18 -2.80
C ASN A 47 3.09 13.48 -1.47
N VAL A 48 2.68 12.21 -1.54
CA VAL A 48 2.34 11.41 -0.35
C VAL A 48 3.58 11.18 0.51
N TYR A 49 4.72 10.81 -0.06
CA TYR A 49 5.94 10.66 0.72
C TYR A 49 6.46 11.99 1.29
N CYS A 50 6.40 13.07 0.52
CA CYS A 50 6.83 14.40 0.96
C CYS A 50 6.05 14.88 2.20
N ILE A 51 4.73 14.65 2.24
CA ILE A 51 3.91 15.11 3.37
C ILE A 51 4.14 14.31 4.67
N LEU A 52 4.74 13.11 4.61
CA LEU A 52 4.95 12.29 5.80
C LEU A 52 5.83 12.97 6.86
N ALA A 53 6.85 13.73 6.48
CA ALA A 53 7.65 14.50 7.44
C ALA A 53 6.84 15.60 8.13
N VAL A 54 5.92 16.24 7.40
CA VAL A 54 5.02 17.27 7.94
C VAL A 54 4.04 16.64 8.93
N TRP A 55 3.49 15.47 8.58
CA TRP A 55 2.60 14.70 9.45
C TRP A 55 3.30 14.22 10.71
N GLY A 56 4.49 13.61 10.59
CA GLY A 56 5.27 13.16 11.73
C GLY A 56 5.68 14.33 12.65
N LEU A 57 6.04 15.47 12.07
CA LEU A 57 6.34 16.67 12.88
C LEU A 57 5.11 17.21 13.61
N ALA A 58 3.93 17.21 12.96
CA ALA A 58 2.67 17.60 13.60
C ALA A 58 2.36 16.71 14.82
N MET A 59 2.52 15.39 14.66
CA MET A 59 2.34 14.42 15.74
C MET A 59 3.34 14.65 16.89
N ALA A 60 4.61 14.90 16.56
CA ALA A 60 5.63 15.20 17.54
C ALA A 60 5.30 16.46 18.35
N TYR A 61 4.80 17.52 17.71
CA TYR A 61 4.31 18.70 18.40
C TYR A 61 3.09 18.39 19.28
N ASN A 62 2.10 17.64 18.80
CA ASN A 62 0.92 17.27 19.60
C ASN A 62 1.30 16.52 20.89
N LYS A 63 2.29 15.63 20.82
CA LYS A 63 2.80 14.86 21.96
C LYS A 63 3.52 15.73 22.99
N MET A 64 4.24 16.76 22.53
CA MET A 64 5.08 17.62 23.38
C MET A 64 4.50 19.01 23.63
N ALA A 65 3.24 19.25 23.24
CA ALA A 65 2.61 20.57 23.30
C ALA A 65 2.33 21.04 24.73
N ASP A 66 3.34 21.63 25.37
CA ASP A 66 3.26 22.29 26.67
C ASP A 66 2.72 23.73 26.57
N GLN A 67 2.78 24.35 25.38
CA GLN A 67 2.43 25.75 25.13
C GLN A 67 1.37 25.89 24.03
N ASP A 68 0.55 26.94 24.11
CA ASP A 68 -0.46 27.25 23.09
C ASP A 68 0.16 27.50 21.70
N GLU A 69 1.39 28.04 21.65
CA GLU A 69 2.14 28.22 20.39
C GLU A 69 2.44 26.89 19.69
N ASP A 70 2.81 25.85 20.44
CA ASP A 70 3.16 24.54 19.88
C ASP A 70 1.92 23.82 19.36
N ARG A 71 0.77 24.00 20.03
CA ARG A 71 -0.54 23.55 19.54
C ARG A 71 -0.94 24.24 18.24
N ALA A 72 -0.70 25.55 18.13
CA ALA A 72 -0.99 26.30 16.92
C ALA A 72 -0.14 25.82 15.73
N LYS A 73 1.16 25.57 15.96
CA LYS A 73 2.06 24.98 14.94
C LYS A 73 1.61 23.59 14.52
N ALA A 74 1.28 22.73 15.47
CA ALA A 74 0.78 21.39 15.18
C ALA A 74 -0.46 21.47 14.28
N TYR A 75 -1.44 22.31 14.64
CA TYR A 75 -2.65 22.51 13.86
C TYR A 75 -2.35 22.98 12.42
N GLU A 76 -1.45 23.93 12.23
CA GLU A 76 -1.07 24.41 10.89
C GLU A 76 -0.44 23.30 10.03
N LEU A 77 0.43 22.48 10.62
CA LEU A 77 1.03 21.32 9.95
C LEU A 77 -0.02 20.26 9.60
N GLU A 78 -0.95 19.97 10.51
CA GLU A 78 -2.07 19.06 10.26
C GLU A 78 -2.95 19.54 9.11
N GLN A 79 -3.33 20.83 9.10
CA GLN A 79 -4.14 21.40 8.02
C GLN A 79 -3.38 21.37 6.68
N SER A 80 -2.06 21.53 6.70
CA SER A 80 -1.22 21.37 5.53
C SER A 80 -1.24 19.94 4.97
N CYS A 81 -1.22 18.94 5.86
CA CYS A 81 -1.37 17.53 5.49
C CYS A 81 -2.74 17.24 4.88
N VAL A 82 -3.81 17.68 5.56
CA VAL A 82 -5.20 17.54 5.09
C VAL A 82 -5.35 18.17 3.71
N LYS A 83 -4.79 19.37 3.52
CA LYS A 83 -4.89 20.10 2.25
C LYS A 83 -4.24 19.33 1.10
N LEU A 84 -3.05 18.78 1.28
CA LEU A 84 -2.39 17.99 0.23
C LEU A 84 -3.17 16.72 -0.10
N MET A 85 -3.56 15.94 0.92
CA MET A 85 -4.28 14.68 0.71
C MET A 85 -5.64 14.90 0.06
N ARG A 86 -6.31 16.02 0.38
CA ARG A 86 -7.53 16.46 -0.32
C ARG A 86 -7.24 16.96 -1.73
N GLY A 87 -6.14 17.65 -1.97
CA GLY A 87 -5.71 18.06 -3.31
C GLY A 87 -5.60 16.85 -4.26
N LEU A 88 -4.94 15.78 -3.79
CA LEU A 88 -4.83 14.52 -4.53
C LEU A 88 -6.20 13.85 -4.71
N LEU A 89 -7.04 13.82 -3.67
CA LEU A 89 -8.41 13.30 -3.78
C LEU A 89 -9.20 14.02 -4.88
N MET A 90 -9.17 15.34 -4.88
CA MET A 90 -9.90 16.16 -5.85
C MET A 90 -9.37 15.95 -7.27
N ALA A 91 -8.05 15.82 -7.44
CA ALA A 91 -7.44 15.50 -8.73
C ALA A 91 -7.89 14.13 -9.27
N MET A 92 -7.93 13.11 -8.40
CA MET A 92 -8.42 11.78 -8.77
C MET A 92 -9.94 11.78 -9.05
N MET A 93 -10.73 12.50 -8.24
CA MET A 93 -12.19 12.61 -8.43
C MET A 93 -12.57 13.29 -9.76
N GLN A 94 -11.73 14.19 -10.28
CA GLN A 94 -11.91 14.74 -11.63
C GLN A 94 -11.79 13.65 -12.72
N GLN A 95 -11.10 12.55 -12.45
CA GLN A 95 -10.96 11.39 -13.33
C GLN A 95 -11.89 10.22 -12.96
N LYS A 96 -13.01 10.47 -12.26
CA LYS A 96 -13.96 9.42 -11.83
C LYS A 96 -14.44 8.47 -12.95
N ASP A 97 -14.58 8.97 -14.17
CA ASP A 97 -15.03 8.17 -15.31
C ASP A 97 -13.98 7.11 -15.71
N LYS A 98 -12.69 7.40 -15.49
CA LYS A 98 -11.60 6.44 -15.68
C LYS A 98 -11.62 5.35 -14.61
N VAL A 99 -11.83 5.72 -13.35
CA VAL A 99 -12.02 4.73 -12.26
C VAL A 99 -13.16 3.76 -12.60
N GLU A 100 -14.28 4.28 -13.09
CA GLU A 100 -15.43 3.44 -13.47
C GLU A 100 -15.10 2.49 -14.63
N ARG A 101 -14.37 2.95 -15.66
CA ARG A 101 -13.96 2.10 -16.79
C ARG A 101 -12.89 1.08 -16.41
N PHE A 102 -11.86 1.49 -15.68
CA PHE A 102 -10.72 0.65 -15.34
C PHE A 102 -11.13 -0.58 -14.51
N LYS A 103 -12.10 -0.46 -13.61
CA LYS A 103 -12.66 -1.61 -12.86
C LYS A 103 -13.16 -2.76 -13.75
N MET A 104 -13.48 -2.46 -15.02
CA MET A 104 -13.90 -3.47 -16.01
C MET A 104 -12.78 -3.83 -16.98
N THR A 105 -12.04 -2.85 -17.47
CA THR A 105 -11.10 -3.06 -18.58
C THR A 105 -9.71 -3.49 -18.11
N GLN A 106 -9.29 -3.04 -16.92
CA GLN A 106 -7.92 -3.16 -16.41
C GLN A 106 -6.85 -2.72 -17.43
N ASN A 107 -7.24 -1.87 -18.38
CA ASN A 107 -6.39 -1.43 -19.47
C ASN A 107 -5.60 -0.18 -19.03
N PRO A 108 -4.29 -0.09 -19.30
CA PRO A 108 -3.49 1.10 -19.01
C PRO A 108 -4.08 2.42 -19.55
N ILE A 109 -4.82 2.41 -20.67
CA ILE A 109 -5.40 3.63 -21.25
C ILE A 109 -6.57 4.16 -20.38
N ASP A 110 -7.29 3.27 -19.71
CA ASP A 110 -8.42 3.63 -18.85
C ASP A 110 -7.99 3.96 -17.41
N CYS A 111 -6.70 3.86 -17.09
CA CYS A 111 -6.20 4.05 -15.74
C CYS A 111 -6.22 5.53 -15.29
N LEU A 112 -6.15 5.73 -13.98
CA LEU A 112 -5.89 7.05 -13.41
C LEU A 112 -4.50 7.54 -13.79
N HIS A 113 -4.36 8.82 -14.10
CA HIS A 113 -3.02 9.43 -14.21
C HIS A 113 -2.29 9.42 -12.87
N ALA A 114 -1.00 9.11 -12.92
CA ALA A 114 -0.11 9.12 -11.76
C ALA A 114 0.41 10.52 -11.38
N LYS A 115 0.23 11.51 -12.27
CA LYS A 115 0.70 12.89 -12.08
C LYS A 115 -0.32 13.93 -12.56
N TYR A 116 -0.35 15.06 -11.86
CA TYR A 116 -1.29 16.15 -12.07
C TYR A 116 -0.59 17.49 -12.15
N SER A 117 -1.31 18.55 -12.52
CA SER A 117 -0.82 19.91 -12.34
C SER A 117 -0.90 20.28 -10.86
N SER A 118 0.20 20.72 -10.28
CA SER A 118 0.23 21.26 -8.91
C SER A 118 -0.62 22.52 -8.77
N LEU A 119 -0.92 23.23 -9.86
CA LEU A 119 -1.70 24.47 -9.84
C LEU A 119 -3.20 24.22 -9.96
N THR A 120 -3.62 23.25 -10.77
CA THR A 120 -5.04 23.05 -11.11
C THR A 120 -5.60 21.68 -10.70
N GLY A 121 -4.74 20.71 -10.39
CA GLY A 121 -5.13 19.31 -10.16
C GLY A 121 -5.57 18.56 -11.42
N GLN A 122 -5.38 19.15 -12.61
CA GLN A 122 -5.77 18.55 -13.89
C GLN A 122 -4.67 17.65 -14.46
N THR A 123 -5.02 16.82 -15.44
CA THR A 123 -4.09 15.98 -16.20
C THR A 123 -3.08 16.85 -16.96
N VAL A 124 -1.80 16.47 -16.93
CA VAL A 124 -0.69 17.26 -17.54
C VAL A 124 -0.13 16.65 -18.82
N VAL A 125 -0.45 15.39 -19.12
CA VAL A 125 -0.03 14.66 -20.32
C VAL A 125 -1.18 13.79 -20.80
N GLY A 126 -1.13 13.33 -22.06
CA GLY A 126 -2.15 12.43 -22.63
C GLY A 126 -2.14 11.02 -22.04
N ASP A 127 -3.20 10.26 -22.29
CA ASP A 127 -3.40 8.90 -21.74
C ASP A 127 -2.36 7.87 -22.24
N SER A 128 -1.85 8.06 -23.46
CA SER A 128 -0.84 7.16 -24.08
C SER A 128 0.58 7.70 -24.01
N GLU A 129 0.80 8.87 -23.40
CA GLU A 129 2.09 9.57 -23.43
C GLU A 129 2.98 9.23 -22.23
N TRP A 130 2.46 8.51 -21.24
CA TRP A 130 3.17 8.18 -20.01
C TRP A 130 2.74 6.85 -19.42
N GLY A 131 3.64 6.23 -18.64
CA GLY A 131 3.36 5.04 -17.84
C GLY A 131 2.47 5.35 -16.63
N HIS A 132 1.20 5.70 -16.90
CA HIS A 132 0.25 6.17 -15.87
C HIS A 132 -0.24 5.08 -14.94
N LEU A 133 -0.36 3.83 -15.43
CA LEU A 133 -0.84 2.73 -14.61
C LEU A 133 0.22 2.38 -13.56
N GLN A 134 0.07 2.98 -12.39
CA GLN A 134 0.92 2.84 -11.22
C GLN A 134 0.03 2.48 -10.03
N VAL A 135 -0.10 1.18 -9.78
CA VAL A 135 -0.98 0.67 -8.73
C VAL A 135 -0.39 1.04 -7.36
N ASP A 136 0.95 1.00 -7.22
CA ASP A 136 1.69 1.44 -6.05
C ASP A 136 1.28 2.84 -5.58
N ALA A 137 1.15 3.81 -6.49
CA ALA A 137 0.87 5.19 -6.16
C ALA A 137 -0.52 5.38 -5.53
N ILE A 138 -1.55 4.75 -6.11
CA ILE A 138 -2.93 4.79 -5.59
C ILE A 138 -3.02 4.03 -4.27
N SER A 139 -2.37 2.88 -4.18
CA SER A 139 -2.33 2.08 -2.96
C SER A 139 -1.61 2.81 -1.83
N LEU A 140 -0.48 3.47 -2.10
CA LEU A 140 0.22 4.29 -1.12
C LEU A 140 -0.66 5.43 -0.60
N TYR A 141 -1.39 6.12 -1.50
CA TYR A 141 -2.34 7.15 -1.09
C TYR A 141 -3.40 6.60 -0.13
N LEU A 142 -4.02 5.45 -0.45
CA LEU A 142 -5.04 4.81 0.39
C LEU A 142 -4.46 4.35 1.73
N LEU A 143 -3.27 3.76 1.73
CA LEU A 143 -2.58 3.33 2.95
C LEU A 143 -2.30 4.51 3.88
N ILE A 144 -1.74 5.60 3.36
CA ILE A 144 -1.42 6.78 4.17
C ILE A 144 -2.70 7.53 4.58
N LEU A 145 -3.72 7.58 3.74
CA LEU A 145 -5.05 8.08 4.11
C LEU A 145 -5.59 7.32 5.33
N ALA A 146 -5.46 5.98 5.34
CA ALA A 146 -5.89 5.15 6.44
C ALA A 146 -5.11 5.46 7.73
N GLN A 147 -3.78 5.51 7.66
CA GLN A 147 -2.92 5.81 8.81
C GLN A 147 -3.19 7.22 9.37
N MET A 148 -3.33 8.24 8.51
CA MET A 148 -3.66 9.61 8.92
C MET A 148 -5.07 9.73 9.53
N THR A 149 -6.04 9.01 8.98
CA THR A 149 -7.41 8.98 9.54
C THR A 149 -7.40 8.31 10.92
N ALA A 150 -6.69 7.19 11.07
CA ALA A 150 -6.51 6.50 12.34
C ALA A 150 -5.74 7.35 13.38
N SER A 151 -4.83 8.22 12.94
CA SER A 151 -4.17 9.19 13.82
C SER A 151 -5.06 10.38 14.23
N GLY A 152 -6.28 10.48 13.68
CA GLY A 152 -7.27 11.50 14.03
C GLY A 152 -7.44 12.64 13.02
N LEU A 153 -6.73 12.63 11.89
CA LEU A 153 -6.92 13.65 10.85
C LEU A 153 -8.22 13.44 10.09
N GLN A 154 -8.98 14.52 9.93
CA GLN A 154 -10.19 14.52 9.11
C GLN A 154 -9.84 14.96 7.69
N ILE A 155 -9.72 13.98 6.78
CA ILE A 155 -9.37 14.22 5.38
C ILE A 155 -10.61 14.12 4.48
N VAL A 156 -11.53 13.21 4.77
CA VAL A 156 -12.75 12.94 3.99
C VAL A 156 -13.94 13.65 4.65
N PHE A 157 -14.72 14.39 3.87
CA PHE A 157 -15.72 15.33 4.42
C PHE A 157 -17.17 14.94 4.12
N ASN A 158 -17.43 14.13 3.10
CA ASN A 158 -18.80 13.79 2.72
C ASN A 158 -18.89 12.37 2.13
N LEU A 159 -20.12 11.85 2.05
CA LEU A 159 -20.39 10.49 1.56
C LEU A 159 -20.12 10.32 0.06
N ASP A 160 -20.09 11.40 -0.73
CA ASP A 160 -19.72 11.32 -2.14
C ASP A 160 -18.21 11.00 -2.26
N GLU A 161 -17.36 11.61 -1.42
CA GLU A 161 -15.94 11.30 -1.30
C GLU A 161 -15.69 9.88 -0.75
N VAL A 162 -16.46 9.44 0.26
CA VAL A 162 -16.41 8.05 0.77
C VAL A 162 -16.69 7.05 -0.35
N ALA A 163 -17.75 7.29 -1.13
CA ALA A 163 -18.10 6.41 -2.23
C ALA A 163 -16.99 6.37 -3.29
N PHE A 164 -16.33 7.50 -3.58
CA PHE A 164 -15.18 7.52 -4.48
C PHE A 164 -14.01 6.69 -3.96
N ILE A 165 -13.66 6.83 -2.68
CA ILE A 165 -12.58 6.05 -2.05
C ILE A 165 -12.90 4.55 -2.05
N GLN A 166 -14.16 4.17 -1.79
CA GLN A 166 -14.60 2.78 -1.93
C GLN A 166 -14.40 2.25 -3.36
N ASN A 167 -14.52 3.09 -4.40
CA ASN A 167 -14.22 2.69 -5.77
C ASN A 167 -12.72 2.63 -6.07
N LEU A 168 -11.88 3.42 -5.38
CA LEU A 168 -10.43 3.27 -5.44
C LEU A 168 -9.98 1.94 -4.82
N VAL A 169 -10.65 1.45 -3.78
CA VAL A 169 -10.43 0.09 -3.26
C VAL A 169 -10.72 -0.95 -4.34
N PHE A 170 -11.86 -0.85 -5.03
CA PHE A 170 -12.17 -1.75 -6.15
C PHE A 170 -11.22 -1.59 -7.34
N TYR A 171 -10.62 -0.41 -7.50
CA TYR A 171 -9.61 -0.17 -8.53
C TYR A 171 -8.34 -0.97 -8.27
N ILE A 172 -7.93 -1.13 -6.99
CA ILE A 172 -6.71 -1.86 -6.61
C ILE A 172 -6.96 -3.33 -6.24
N GLU A 173 -8.22 -3.79 -6.14
CA GLU A 173 -8.54 -5.15 -5.68
C GLU A 173 -7.94 -6.26 -6.57
N SER A 174 -7.72 -5.97 -7.86
CA SER A 174 -7.13 -6.91 -8.83
C SER A 174 -5.61 -6.73 -9.02
N ALA A 175 -4.91 -6.04 -8.10
CA ALA A 175 -3.48 -5.78 -8.22
C ALA A 175 -2.63 -7.05 -8.42
N TYR A 176 -3.01 -8.17 -7.81
CA TYR A 176 -2.32 -9.46 -7.92
C TYR A 176 -2.24 -10.01 -9.36
N CYS A 177 -3.10 -9.56 -10.27
CA CYS A 177 -3.15 -9.99 -11.65
C CYS A 177 -3.15 -8.84 -12.67
N THR A 178 -2.92 -7.60 -12.23
CA THR A 178 -2.89 -6.41 -13.10
C THR A 178 -1.44 -5.95 -13.29
N PRO A 179 -0.82 -6.19 -14.46
CA PRO A 179 0.50 -5.65 -14.76
C PRO A 179 0.48 -4.12 -14.81
N ASP A 180 1.51 -3.48 -14.26
CA ASP A 180 1.62 -2.03 -14.20
C ASP A 180 3.05 -1.54 -14.54
N TYR A 181 3.27 -0.22 -14.51
CA TYR A 181 4.58 0.38 -14.81
C TYR A 181 5.53 0.41 -13.60
N GLY A 182 5.05 -0.02 -12.42
CA GLY A 182 5.79 -0.06 -11.17
C GLY A 182 6.25 1.32 -10.67
N ILE A 183 6.95 1.29 -9.53
CA ILE A 183 7.41 2.49 -8.81
C ILE A 183 8.39 3.37 -9.60
N TRP A 184 9.01 2.81 -10.64
CA TRP A 184 9.96 3.52 -11.51
C TRP A 184 9.38 3.98 -12.84
N GLU A 185 8.07 3.76 -13.07
CA GLU A 185 7.33 4.26 -14.23
C GLU A 185 7.81 3.69 -15.57
N ARG A 186 8.36 2.47 -15.54
CA ARG A 186 9.01 1.81 -16.70
C ARG A 186 8.35 0.53 -17.17
N GLY A 187 7.63 -0.16 -16.29
CA GLY A 187 7.17 -1.52 -16.56
C GLY A 187 8.38 -2.44 -16.62
N ASP A 188 8.63 -3.05 -17.76
CA ASP A 188 9.75 -3.95 -17.98
C ASP A 188 11.14 -3.27 -17.89
N LYS A 189 12.18 -4.07 -17.65
CA LYS A 189 13.58 -3.62 -17.48
C LYS A 189 14.15 -2.87 -18.70
N THR A 190 13.64 -3.14 -19.90
CA THR A 190 14.04 -2.43 -21.12
C THR A 190 13.20 -1.18 -21.40
N ASN A 191 12.18 -0.90 -20.59
CA ASN A 191 11.32 0.28 -20.69
C ASN A 191 10.70 0.45 -22.09
N HIS A 192 10.26 -0.65 -22.72
CA HIS A 192 9.54 -0.61 -24.00
C HIS A 192 8.05 -0.26 -23.83
N GLY A 193 7.65 0.20 -22.64
CA GLY A 193 6.27 0.48 -22.30
C GLY A 193 5.44 -0.79 -22.07
N LEU A 194 6.09 -1.91 -21.72
CA LEU A 194 5.40 -3.16 -21.40
C LEU A 194 5.18 -3.24 -19.89
N PRO A 195 3.93 -3.21 -19.40
CA PRO A 195 3.67 -3.36 -17.97
C PRO A 195 3.97 -4.79 -17.50
N GLU A 196 4.42 -4.91 -16.25
CA GLU A 196 4.74 -6.19 -15.61
C GLU A 196 4.03 -6.30 -14.26
N LEU A 197 3.88 -7.53 -13.73
CA LEU A 197 3.52 -7.69 -12.33
C LEU A 197 4.73 -7.32 -11.47
N ASN A 198 4.60 -6.21 -10.74
CA ASN A 198 5.62 -5.64 -9.86
C ASN A 198 5.28 -5.96 -8.40
N ALA A 199 6.16 -6.68 -7.70
CA ALA A 199 5.96 -7.09 -6.31
C ALA A 199 5.82 -5.87 -5.38
N SER A 200 6.56 -4.79 -5.62
CA SER A 200 6.39 -3.51 -4.90
C SER A 200 4.96 -2.97 -4.97
N SER A 201 4.30 -3.09 -6.12
CA SER A 201 2.93 -2.61 -6.35
C SER A 201 1.89 -3.52 -5.70
N ILE A 202 2.08 -4.85 -5.82
CA ILE A 202 1.22 -5.84 -5.18
C ILE A 202 1.30 -5.74 -3.64
N GLY A 203 2.51 -5.54 -3.10
CA GLY A 203 2.75 -5.34 -1.67
C GLY A 203 2.07 -4.10 -1.13
N MET A 204 2.22 -2.98 -1.83
CA MET A 204 1.54 -1.74 -1.46
C MET A 204 0.02 -1.89 -1.54
N ALA A 205 -0.50 -2.56 -2.57
CA ALA A 205 -1.94 -2.83 -2.72
C ALA A 205 -2.49 -3.73 -1.61
N LYS A 206 -1.78 -4.82 -1.25
CA LYS A 206 -2.15 -5.65 -0.09
C LYS A 206 -2.27 -4.79 1.17
N ALA A 207 -1.25 -3.97 1.44
CA ALA A 207 -1.25 -3.14 2.64
C ALA A 207 -2.39 -2.12 2.67
N ALA A 208 -2.68 -1.50 1.52
CA ALA A 208 -3.82 -0.58 1.39
C ALA A 208 -5.16 -1.29 1.59
N LEU A 209 -5.37 -2.47 0.97
CA LEU A 209 -6.59 -3.25 1.11
C LEU A 209 -6.87 -3.63 2.56
N GLU A 210 -5.83 -4.08 3.28
CA GLU A 210 -5.94 -4.42 4.70
C GLU A 210 -6.15 -3.18 5.59
N ALA A 211 -5.44 -2.07 5.31
CA ALA A 211 -5.54 -0.84 6.10
C ALA A 211 -6.91 -0.14 5.96
N MET A 212 -7.52 -0.25 4.78
CA MET A 212 -8.82 0.36 4.48
C MET A 212 -9.99 -0.49 4.97
N ASN A 213 -9.78 -1.78 5.26
CA ASN A 213 -10.87 -2.67 5.65
C ASN A 213 -11.44 -2.27 7.02
N GLU A 214 -12.75 -2.06 7.09
CA GLU A 214 -13.49 -1.66 8.29
C GLU A 214 -13.07 -0.29 8.86
N LEU A 215 -12.33 0.51 8.08
CA LEU A 215 -11.95 1.86 8.47
C LEU A 215 -13.12 2.83 8.26
N ASP A 216 -13.45 3.60 9.31
CA ASP A 216 -14.36 4.73 9.21
C ASP A 216 -13.62 5.99 8.74
N LEU A 217 -13.92 6.46 7.53
CA LEU A 217 -13.27 7.62 6.93
C LEU A 217 -13.59 8.97 7.61
N PHE A 218 -14.64 9.03 8.44
CA PHE A 218 -14.92 10.21 9.27
C PHE A 218 -14.33 10.09 10.68
N GLY A 219 -13.55 9.03 10.93
CA GLY A 219 -12.96 8.74 12.23
C GLY A 219 -14.03 8.61 13.32
N ALA A 220 -13.78 9.21 14.48
CA ALA A 220 -14.70 9.13 15.63
C ALA A 220 -16.09 9.75 15.40
N ARG A 221 -16.32 10.46 14.29
CA ARG A 221 -17.61 11.12 13.97
C ARG A 221 -18.43 10.38 12.93
N GLY A 222 -17.94 9.24 12.44
CA GLY A 222 -18.60 8.51 11.38
C GLY A 222 -19.70 7.55 11.84
N GLY A 223 -20.13 6.72 10.90
CA GLY A 223 -21.13 5.69 11.11
C GLY A 223 -21.08 4.65 9.98
N PRO A 224 -22.04 3.71 9.92
CA PRO A 224 -21.98 2.57 9.00
C PRO A 224 -21.83 2.96 7.51
N TYR A 225 -22.26 4.16 7.12
CA TYR A 225 -22.18 4.64 5.73
C TYR A 225 -20.81 5.24 5.35
N SER A 226 -19.95 5.56 6.33
CA SER A 226 -18.59 6.08 6.11
C SER A 226 -17.50 5.02 6.27
N VAL A 227 -17.89 3.79 6.60
CA VAL A 227 -16.99 2.64 6.71
C VAL A 227 -16.68 2.07 5.33
N ILE A 228 -15.40 1.82 5.08
CA ILE A 228 -14.92 1.15 3.88
C ILE A 228 -14.89 -0.35 4.09
N HIS A 229 -15.34 -1.09 3.08
CA HIS A 229 -15.38 -2.55 3.12
C HIS A 229 -14.52 -3.13 2.02
N VAL A 230 -13.66 -4.09 2.40
CA VAL A 230 -12.79 -4.82 1.48
C VAL A 230 -13.11 -6.31 1.60
N LEU A 231 -13.04 -7.05 0.49
CA LEU A 231 -13.09 -8.51 0.56
C LEU A 231 -11.70 -9.03 0.93
N THR A 232 -11.65 -9.77 2.02
CA THR A 232 -10.38 -10.30 2.56
C THR A 232 -9.71 -11.28 1.61
N ASP A 233 -10.47 -11.92 0.72
CA ASP A 233 -9.94 -12.82 -0.30
C ASP A 233 -8.98 -12.10 -1.27
N GLU A 234 -9.24 -10.84 -1.62
CA GLU A 234 -8.40 -10.10 -2.57
C GLU A 234 -7.03 -9.75 -1.97
N ALA A 235 -7.00 -9.34 -0.70
CA ALA A 235 -5.74 -9.14 0.03
C ALA A 235 -4.94 -10.45 0.14
N GLN A 236 -5.61 -11.60 0.32
CA GLN A 236 -4.93 -12.87 0.44
C GLN A 236 -4.39 -13.40 -0.90
N LYS A 237 -5.03 -13.09 -2.03
CA LYS A 237 -4.46 -13.36 -3.36
C LYS A 237 -3.16 -12.58 -3.56
N CYS A 238 -3.13 -11.30 -3.17
CA CYS A 238 -1.90 -10.50 -3.19
C CYS A 238 -0.81 -11.14 -2.32
N GLN A 239 -1.14 -11.60 -1.11
CA GLN A 239 -0.19 -12.29 -0.23
C GLN A 239 0.39 -13.55 -0.86
N ALA A 240 -0.45 -14.41 -1.44
CA ALA A 240 0.00 -15.64 -2.09
C ALA A 240 0.98 -15.36 -3.24
N VAL A 241 0.70 -14.33 -4.04
CA VAL A 241 1.60 -13.90 -5.12
C VAL A 241 2.92 -13.36 -4.54
N LEU A 242 2.89 -12.52 -3.52
CA LEU A 242 4.09 -11.95 -2.89
C LEU A 242 5.01 -13.03 -2.31
N GLN A 243 4.46 -14.03 -1.62
CA GLN A 243 5.22 -15.16 -1.08
C GLN A 243 5.95 -15.94 -2.18
N SER A 244 5.36 -16.01 -3.38
CA SER A 244 5.97 -16.70 -4.52
C SER A 244 7.00 -15.85 -5.28
N MET A 245 6.84 -14.53 -5.26
CA MET A 245 7.68 -13.60 -6.01
C MET A 245 8.94 -13.21 -5.25
N LEU A 246 8.84 -12.86 -3.97
CA LEU A 246 9.97 -12.30 -3.24
C LEU A 246 11.16 -13.28 -3.14
N PRO A 247 12.40 -12.79 -3.27
CA PRO A 247 12.83 -11.38 -3.33
C PRO A 247 12.82 -10.76 -4.75
N ARG A 248 12.21 -11.41 -5.75
CA ARG A 248 12.13 -10.88 -7.11
C ARG A 248 11.07 -9.78 -7.21
N GLU A 249 11.38 -8.72 -7.95
CA GLU A 249 10.44 -7.61 -8.18
C GLU A 249 9.46 -7.92 -9.32
N SER A 250 9.92 -8.42 -10.45
CA SER A 250 9.08 -8.69 -11.63
C SER A 250 9.72 -9.74 -12.53
N ASN A 251 9.07 -10.10 -13.64
CA ASN A 251 9.62 -11.09 -14.57
C ASN A 251 10.99 -10.67 -15.13
N SER A 252 11.16 -9.39 -15.47
CA SER A 252 12.41 -8.87 -16.01
C SER A 252 13.39 -8.32 -14.95
N LYS A 253 12.91 -7.95 -13.74
CA LYS A 253 13.75 -7.42 -12.66
C LYS A 253 13.94 -8.45 -11.56
N GLU A 254 15.14 -8.98 -11.49
CA GLU A 254 15.51 -10.07 -10.58
C GLU A 254 15.48 -9.66 -9.10
N LEU A 255 15.64 -8.35 -8.83
CA LEU A 255 15.68 -7.72 -7.52
C LEU A 255 15.47 -6.21 -7.68
N ASP A 256 14.83 -5.56 -6.72
CA ASP A 256 14.65 -4.10 -6.69
C ASP A 256 14.67 -3.58 -5.24
N SER A 257 15.33 -2.44 -5.02
CA SER A 257 15.40 -1.80 -3.69
C SER A 257 14.07 -1.18 -3.27
N GLY A 258 13.14 -0.93 -4.19
CA GLY A 258 11.76 -0.51 -3.92
C GLY A 258 10.99 -1.51 -3.05
N LEU A 259 11.41 -2.77 -3.01
CA LEU A 259 10.88 -3.80 -2.10
C LEU A 259 11.02 -3.44 -0.62
N LEU A 260 11.99 -2.58 -0.25
CA LEU A 260 12.13 -2.07 1.11
C LEU A 260 10.85 -1.37 1.61
N SER A 261 10.11 -0.72 0.70
CA SER A 261 8.85 -0.04 1.02
C SER A 261 7.70 -0.99 1.37
N ILE A 262 7.81 -2.27 0.99
CA ILE A 262 6.78 -3.28 1.25
C ILE A 262 7.13 -4.25 2.39
N ILE A 263 8.41 -4.57 2.58
CA ILE A 263 8.83 -5.42 3.70
C ILE A 263 8.91 -4.64 5.03
N SER A 264 8.93 -3.30 4.95
CA SER A 264 9.02 -2.38 6.08
C SER A 264 8.08 -1.19 5.90
N PHE A 265 8.38 -0.06 6.54
CA PHE A 265 7.60 1.17 6.42
C PHE A 265 7.58 1.68 4.97
N PRO A 266 6.41 2.06 4.43
CA PRO A 266 5.13 2.22 5.13
C PRO A 266 4.21 1.00 5.13
N ALA A 267 4.44 -0.01 4.28
CA ALA A 267 3.40 -1.00 3.98
C ALA A 267 3.30 -2.14 5.00
N PHE A 268 4.44 -2.67 5.47
CA PHE A 268 4.50 -3.90 6.26
C PHE A 268 3.60 -5.01 5.66
N ALA A 269 3.82 -5.30 4.38
CA ALA A 269 2.94 -6.15 3.58
C ALA A 269 3.30 -7.63 3.69
N VAL A 270 4.49 -8.00 4.16
CA VAL A 270 4.95 -9.40 4.21
C VAL A 270 4.89 -9.91 5.63
N ASP A 271 4.27 -11.08 5.82
CA ASP A 271 4.03 -11.65 7.16
C ASP A 271 5.14 -12.63 7.59
N ASP A 272 5.89 -13.19 6.63
CA ASP A 272 6.98 -14.13 6.90
C ASP A 272 8.29 -13.41 7.23
N ALA A 273 8.70 -13.49 8.50
CA ALA A 273 9.94 -12.88 9.00
C ALA A 273 11.20 -13.39 8.29
N MET A 274 11.24 -14.68 7.89
CA MET A 274 12.39 -15.22 7.16
C MET A 274 12.46 -14.63 5.75
N LEU A 275 11.32 -14.48 5.08
CA LEU A 275 11.24 -13.88 3.75
C LEU A 275 11.58 -12.38 3.78
N ILE A 276 11.14 -11.66 4.81
CA ILE A 276 11.52 -10.26 5.05
C ILE A 276 13.04 -10.16 5.18
N GLN A 277 13.66 -10.98 6.03
CA GLN A 277 15.10 -10.96 6.26
C GLN A 277 15.88 -11.33 4.98
N LEU A 278 15.47 -12.40 4.30
CA LEU A 278 16.06 -12.82 3.03
C LEU A 278 16.02 -11.70 1.98
N THR A 279 14.87 -11.01 1.86
CA THR A 279 14.70 -9.92 0.90
C THR A 279 15.61 -8.75 1.24
N ARG A 280 15.64 -8.31 2.50
CA ARG A 280 16.52 -7.25 2.97
C ARG A 280 17.99 -7.56 2.72
N ASP A 281 18.44 -8.75 3.14
CA ASP A 281 19.84 -9.15 3.01
C ASP A 281 20.25 -9.25 1.54
N THR A 282 19.36 -9.74 0.68
CA THR A 282 19.62 -9.80 -0.78
C THR A 282 19.74 -8.39 -1.39
N ILE A 283 18.92 -7.43 -0.95
CA ILE A 283 19.00 -6.02 -1.39
C ILE A 283 20.31 -5.40 -0.94
N VAL A 284 20.65 -5.54 0.35
CA VAL A 284 21.88 -5.00 0.93
C VAL A 284 23.12 -5.62 0.25
N ASP A 285 23.15 -6.94 0.07
CA ASP A 285 24.29 -7.63 -0.54
C ASP A 285 24.53 -7.25 -2.01
N LYS A 286 23.46 -7.08 -2.80
CA LYS A 286 23.58 -6.93 -4.26
C LYS A 286 23.42 -5.50 -4.78
N LEU A 287 22.68 -4.65 -4.07
CA LEU A 287 22.31 -3.32 -4.56
C LEU A 287 22.96 -2.20 -3.76
N GLN A 288 23.43 -2.45 -2.53
CA GLN A 288 24.09 -1.41 -1.72
C GLN A 288 25.44 -1.02 -2.32
N GLY A 289 25.68 0.30 -2.37
CA GLY A 289 26.96 0.92 -2.66
C GLY A 289 27.33 1.94 -1.57
N ARG A 290 28.31 2.80 -1.86
CA ARG A 290 28.80 3.79 -0.89
C ARG A 290 27.84 4.97 -0.69
N TYR A 291 27.02 5.27 -1.69
CA TYR A 291 26.14 6.44 -1.74
C TYR A 291 24.65 6.09 -1.63
N GLY A 292 24.31 4.85 -1.28
CA GLY A 292 22.93 4.35 -1.22
C GLY A 292 22.80 3.00 -1.93
N CYS A 293 21.57 2.63 -2.31
CA CYS A 293 21.34 1.41 -3.09
C CYS A 293 21.01 1.74 -4.55
N LYS A 294 21.38 0.85 -5.47
CA LYS A 294 20.87 0.85 -6.85
C LYS A 294 19.37 0.57 -6.82
N ARG A 295 18.61 1.10 -7.77
CA ARG A 295 17.16 0.77 -7.89
C ARG A 295 16.98 -0.71 -8.18
N PHE A 296 17.61 -1.20 -9.25
CA PHE A 296 17.71 -2.61 -9.62
C PHE A 296 18.99 -2.83 -10.42
N LEU A 297 19.40 -4.09 -10.59
CA LEU A 297 20.60 -4.44 -11.36
C LEU A 297 20.46 -4.04 -12.82
N ARG A 298 21.52 -3.50 -13.43
CA ARG A 298 21.56 -3.04 -14.83
C ARG A 298 20.56 -1.93 -15.17
N ASP A 299 20.27 -1.08 -14.19
CA ASP A 299 19.48 0.12 -14.41
C ASP A 299 20.31 1.21 -15.12
N GLY A 300 19.82 1.64 -16.29
CA GLY A 300 20.48 2.65 -17.11
C GLY A 300 20.20 4.10 -16.73
N TYR A 301 19.24 4.36 -15.86
CA TYR A 301 18.80 5.74 -15.60
C TYR A 301 19.91 6.63 -15.06
N ARG A 302 20.14 7.75 -15.74
CA ARG A 302 21.15 8.76 -15.45
C ARG A 302 22.58 8.23 -15.41
N THR A 303 22.81 7.04 -15.96
CA THR A 303 24.16 6.52 -16.14
C THR A 303 24.86 7.27 -17.27
N PRO A 304 26.19 7.40 -17.27
CA PRO A 304 26.92 8.12 -18.32
C PRO A 304 26.80 7.51 -19.73
N LYS A 305 26.29 6.27 -19.83
CA LYS A 305 26.10 5.52 -21.08
C LYS A 305 24.66 5.55 -21.58
N GLU A 306 23.73 6.15 -20.82
CA GLU A 306 22.34 6.29 -21.24
C GLU A 306 22.22 7.26 -22.41
N ASP A 307 21.42 6.94 -23.44
CA ASP A 307 20.98 7.93 -24.42
C ASP A 307 19.74 8.66 -23.88
N PRO A 308 19.86 9.94 -23.46
CA PRO A 308 18.75 10.67 -22.85
C PRO A 308 17.62 11.00 -23.84
N ARG A 309 17.80 10.74 -25.14
CA ARG A 309 16.80 11.03 -26.19
C ARG A 309 15.79 9.90 -26.37
N ARG A 310 16.05 8.72 -25.80
CA ARG A 310 15.19 7.54 -25.90
C ARG A 310 14.73 7.12 -24.51
N LEU A 311 13.46 6.68 -24.41
CA LEU A 311 12.92 6.13 -23.17
C LEU A 311 13.32 4.66 -22.98
N TYR A 312 13.44 3.89 -24.05
CA TYR A 312 13.68 2.45 -24.01
C TYR A 312 15.15 2.08 -24.26
N TYR A 313 15.55 0.94 -23.70
CA TYR A 313 16.88 0.36 -23.83
C TYR A 313 16.86 -0.88 -24.72
N GLU A 314 17.88 -1.02 -25.53
CA GLU A 314 18.16 -2.25 -26.24
C GLU A 314 18.74 -3.30 -25.27
N PRO A 315 18.50 -4.61 -25.49
CA PRO A 315 18.99 -5.65 -24.58
C PRO A 315 20.51 -5.64 -24.34
N TRP A 316 21.30 -5.15 -25.29
CA TRP A 316 22.76 -5.02 -25.12
C TRP A 316 23.16 -3.81 -24.26
N GLU A 317 22.36 -2.73 -24.24
CA GLU A 317 22.62 -1.54 -23.41
C GLU A 317 22.54 -1.88 -21.92
N LEU A 318 21.64 -2.80 -21.54
CA LEU A 318 21.54 -3.28 -20.15
C LEU A 318 22.88 -3.83 -19.63
N ARG A 319 23.67 -4.50 -20.47
CA ARG A 319 25.00 -5.00 -20.07
C ARG A 319 26.02 -3.87 -19.90
N MET A 320 25.82 -2.76 -20.60
CA MET A 320 26.69 -1.59 -20.46
C MET A 320 26.42 -0.85 -19.15
N PHE A 321 25.22 -0.95 -18.58
CA PHE A 321 24.91 -0.29 -17.30
C PHE A 321 25.44 -1.05 -16.08
N GLU A 322 25.81 -2.32 -16.25
CA GLU A 322 26.33 -3.16 -15.18
C GLU A 322 27.56 -2.52 -14.52
N ASN A 323 27.56 -2.44 -13.19
CA ASN A 323 28.57 -1.84 -12.33
C ASN A 323 28.64 -0.29 -12.34
N ILE A 324 27.97 0.38 -13.25
CA ILE A 324 27.92 1.85 -13.31
C ILE A 324 26.52 2.41 -12.96
N GLU A 325 25.61 1.55 -12.50
CA GLU A 325 24.25 1.95 -12.13
C GLU A 325 24.29 3.04 -11.04
N CYS A 326 23.39 4.02 -11.12
CA CYS A 326 23.32 5.09 -10.14
C CYS A 326 22.91 4.57 -8.76
N GLU A 327 23.49 5.16 -7.71
CA GLU A 327 23.18 4.84 -6.31
C GLU A 327 22.24 5.90 -5.73
N TRP A 328 21.21 5.47 -5.03
CA TRP A 328 20.14 6.34 -4.52
C TRP A 328 20.18 6.38 -2.99
N PRO A 329 20.48 7.56 -2.39
CA PRO A 329 20.46 7.75 -0.93
C PRO A 329 19.09 7.47 -0.28
N LEU A 330 18.01 7.52 -1.08
CA LEU A 330 16.65 7.17 -0.66
C LEU A 330 16.60 5.84 0.11
N PHE A 331 17.34 4.82 -0.33
CA PHE A 331 17.26 3.49 0.27
C PHE A 331 17.96 3.41 1.63
N PHE A 332 18.95 4.27 1.90
CA PHE A 332 19.45 4.44 3.26
C PHE A 332 18.38 5.03 4.18
N CYS A 333 17.53 5.94 3.67
CA CYS A 333 16.40 6.44 4.46
C CYS A 333 15.40 5.32 4.81
N TYR A 334 15.12 4.41 3.86
CA TYR A 334 14.30 3.22 4.12
C TYR A 334 14.94 2.29 5.17
N LEU A 335 16.24 2.02 5.06
CA LEU A 335 16.95 1.16 6.01
C LEU A 335 16.99 1.79 7.42
N ILE A 336 17.22 3.10 7.53
CA ILE A 336 17.15 3.82 8.82
C ILE A 336 15.79 3.62 9.47
N LEU A 337 14.70 3.85 8.73
CA LEU A 337 13.35 3.65 9.25
C LEU A 337 13.13 2.19 9.64
N ASP A 338 13.52 1.25 8.78
CA ASP A 338 13.38 -0.19 9.03
C ASP A 338 14.04 -0.62 10.35
N TYR A 339 15.29 -0.21 10.60
CA TYR A 339 15.98 -0.49 11.85
C TYR A 339 15.37 0.26 13.05
N CYS A 340 14.85 1.48 12.85
CA CYS A 340 14.08 2.17 13.89
C CYS A 340 12.82 1.40 14.29
N PHE A 341 12.07 0.84 13.33
CA PHE A 341 10.88 0.02 13.60
C PHE A 341 11.20 -1.31 14.29
N GLN A 342 12.36 -1.90 14.00
CA GLN A 342 12.86 -3.10 14.69
C GLN A 342 13.43 -2.82 16.09
N GLY A 343 13.64 -1.54 16.45
CA GLY A 343 14.29 -1.15 17.69
C GLY A 343 15.82 -1.32 17.70
N ASN A 344 16.43 -1.59 16.53
CA ASN A 344 17.88 -1.70 16.39
C ASN A 344 18.50 -0.30 16.21
N LYS A 345 18.84 0.35 17.33
CA LYS A 345 19.35 1.73 17.34
C LYS A 345 20.75 1.85 16.73
N ASP A 346 21.59 0.82 16.89
CA ASP A 346 22.98 0.87 16.44
C ASP A 346 23.04 0.83 14.91
N ALA A 347 22.32 -0.09 14.28
CA ALA A 347 22.24 -0.15 12.82
C ALA A 347 21.58 1.11 12.22
N ALA A 348 20.51 1.61 12.86
CA ALA A 348 19.88 2.86 12.40
C ALA A 348 20.85 4.05 12.45
N LEU A 349 21.69 4.13 13.50
CA LEU A 349 22.70 5.17 13.64
C LEU A 349 23.79 5.04 12.57
N GLU A 350 24.28 3.82 12.32
CA GLU A 350 25.30 3.53 11.31
C GLU A 350 24.86 4.02 9.91
N TYR A 351 23.67 3.64 9.46
CA TYR A 351 23.13 4.13 8.17
C TYR A 351 22.88 5.63 8.17
N THR A 352 22.55 6.23 9.31
CA THR A 352 22.39 7.69 9.43
C THR A 352 23.70 8.42 9.26
N GLU A 353 24.78 7.91 9.86
CA GLU A 353 26.13 8.47 9.71
C GLU A 353 26.61 8.37 8.26
N GLN A 354 26.43 7.20 7.62
CA GLN A 354 26.75 7.00 6.20
C GLN A 354 25.95 7.96 5.30
N LEU A 355 24.65 8.11 5.54
CA LEU A 355 23.81 9.04 4.79
C LEU A 355 24.24 10.50 4.99
N GLU A 356 24.55 10.90 6.23
CA GLU A 356 24.94 12.26 6.55
C GLU A 356 26.33 12.67 6.03
N GLU A 357 27.18 11.69 5.72
CA GLU A 357 28.49 11.90 5.06
C GLU A 357 28.31 12.28 3.59
N ILE A 358 27.35 11.64 2.90
CA ILE A 358 27.11 11.91 1.47
C ILE A 358 26.22 13.13 1.23
N MET A 359 25.32 13.48 2.15
CA MET A 359 24.39 14.62 2.00
C MET A 359 25.06 15.95 1.66
N ILE A 360 24.38 16.75 0.82
CA ILE A 360 24.87 18.08 0.40
C ILE A 360 24.54 19.11 1.48
N ARG A 361 25.53 19.93 1.87
CA ARG A 361 25.35 21.00 2.86
C ARG A 361 25.12 22.34 2.17
N THR A 362 24.06 23.03 2.57
CA THR A 362 23.79 24.41 2.16
C THR A 362 24.69 25.40 2.91
N GLU A 363 24.81 26.63 2.41
CA GLU A 363 25.54 27.72 3.09
C GLU A 363 25.01 28.01 4.49
N GLU A 364 23.71 27.78 4.71
CA GLU A 364 23.06 27.92 6.03
C GLU A 364 23.27 26.69 6.95
N GLY A 365 24.00 25.67 6.49
CA GLY A 365 24.29 24.45 7.25
C GLY A 365 23.21 23.37 7.23
N MET A 366 22.12 23.54 6.46
CA MET A 366 21.09 22.51 6.28
C MET A 366 21.63 21.37 5.39
N LYS A 367 21.30 20.12 5.76
CA LYS A 367 21.67 18.92 5.01
C LYS A 367 20.54 18.51 4.05
N LEU A 368 20.89 18.34 2.78
CA LEU A 368 19.97 17.97 1.70
C LEU A 368 20.32 16.57 1.18
N VAL A 369 19.31 15.72 1.06
CA VAL A 369 19.44 14.40 0.41
C VAL A 369 19.26 14.59 -1.10
N PRO A 370 20.26 14.29 -1.95
CA PRO A 370 20.09 14.33 -3.40
C PRO A 370 19.34 13.10 -3.91
N GLU A 371 18.82 13.18 -5.13
CA GLU A 371 18.11 12.09 -5.81
C GLU A 371 19.00 10.86 -6.00
N LEU A 372 20.19 11.06 -6.59
CA LEU A 372 21.12 9.96 -6.90
C LEU A 372 22.58 10.41 -7.08
N TYR A 373 23.48 9.43 -7.08
CA TYR A 373 24.90 9.58 -7.37
C TYR A 373 25.32 8.75 -8.60
N SER A 374 25.96 9.41 -9.55
CA SER A 374 26.40 8.82 -10.83
C SER A 374 27.92 8.87 -10.96
N VAL A 375 28.49 7.89 -11.67
CA VAL A 375 29.92 7.86 -11.99
C VAL A 375 30.23 8.97 -13.00
N PRO A 376 31.31 9.76 -12.85
CA PRO A 376 31.69 10.73 -13.88
C PRO A 376 32.05 10.04 -15.20
N ALA A 377 31.70 10.67 -16.33
CA ALA A 377 31.80 10.05 -17.66
C ALA A 377 33.26 9.64 -18.02
N GLU A 378 34.23 10.40 -17.56
CA GLU A 378 35.67 10.17 -17.73
C GLU A 378 36.18 8.93 -16.98
N PHE A 379 35.53 8.54 -15.87
CA PHE A 379 35.96 7.45 -15.00
C PHE A 379 35.20 6.14 -15.21
N VAL A 380 34.26 6.10 -16.16
CA VAL A 380 33.47 4.89 -16.49
C VAL A 380 34.35 3.68 -16.79
N ASN A 381 35.41 3.85 -17.58
CA ASN A 381 36.32 2.75 -17.92
C ASN A 381 37.14 2.26 -16.72
N ALA A 382 37.38 3.12 -15.72
CA ALA A 382 38.06 2.73 -14.48
C ALA A 382 37.09 1.96 -13.58
N GLU A 383 35.85 2.43 -13.44
CA GLU A 383 34.79 1.75 -12.69
C GLU A 383 34.49 0.35 -13.24
N TYR A 384 34.50 0.14 -14.56
CA TYR A 384 34.33 -1.21 -15.12
C TYR A 384 35.49 -2.17 -14.77
N LYS A 385 36.71 -1.66 -14.58
CA LYS A 385 37.87 -2.49 -14.23
C LYS A 385 37.86 -2.86 -12.75
N GLU A 386 37.52 -1.89 -11.90
CA GLU A 386 37.46 -2.05 -10.45
C GLU A 386 36.17 -1.37 -9.92
N PRO A 387 35.04 -2.10 -9.90
CA PRO A 387 33.75 -1.56 -9.45
C PRO A 387 33.79 -1.03 -8.01
N GLY A 388 33.09 0.08 -7.76
CA GLY A 388 32.97 0.71 -6.44
C GLY A 388 34.14 1.63 -6.06
N THR A 389 35.15 1.78 -6.92
CA THR A 389 36.36 2.55 -6.61
C THR A 389 36.21 4.04 -6.90
N GLN A 390 35.43 4.43 -7.90
CA GLN A 390 35.35 5.82 -8.34
C GLN A 390 34.45 6.66 -7.43
N GLU A 391 34.83 7.91 -7.19
CA GLU A 391 33.96 8.88 -6.52
C GLU A 391 32.82 9.30 -7.45
N ARG A 392 31.60 9.30 -6.91
CA ARG A 392 30.39 9.61 -7.66
C ARG A 392 29.95 11.05 -7.42
N ILE A 393 29.34 11.65 -8.44
CA ILE A 393 28.81 13.01 -8.38
C ILE A 393 27.29 12.99 -8.17
N PRO A 394 26.74 13.89 -7.34
CA PRO A 394 25.29 13.98 -7.17
C PRO A 394 24.65 14.51 -8.46
N LEU A 395 23.54 13.87 -8.89
CA LEU A 395 22.73 14.30 -10.02
C LEU A 395 21.24 14.27 -9.63
N GLY A 396 20.41 14.89 -10.48
CA GLY A 396 18.97 14.94 -10.29
C GLY A 396 18.55 16.05 -9.33
N GLN A 397 17.41 15.86 -8.66
CA GLN A 397 16.86 16.85 -7.73
C GLN A 397 17.67 16.88 -6.42
N CYS A 398 17.89 18.09 -5.90
CA CYS A 398 18.45 18.28 -4.57
C CYS A 398 17.81 19.52 -3.91
N PRO A 399 17.06 19.36 -2.81
CA PRO A 399 16.73 18.09 -2.15
C PRO A 399 15.75 17.26 -2.98
N PHE A 400 15.90 15.94 -2.93
CA PHE A 400 14.88 15.02 -3.38
C PHE A 400 13.86 14.83 -2.26
N MET A 401 12.66 15.41 -2.44
CA MET A 401 11.68 15.61 -1.36
C MET A 401 11.21 14.30 -0.71
N TRP A 402 11.10 13.22 -1.49
CA TRP A 402 10.75 11.89 -0.97
C TRP A 402 11.81 11.42 0.05
N ALA A 403 13.09 11.39 -0.35
CA ALA A 403 14.16 10.96 0.54
C ALA A 403 14.35 11.92 1.73
N GLN A 404 14.26 13.23 1.48
CA GLN A 404 14.36 14.25 2.53
C GLN A 404 13.28 14.06 3.62
N SER A 405 12.04 13.75 3.21
CA SER A 405 10.94 13.51 4.12
C SER A 405 11.18 12.28 5.01
N LEU A 406 11.58 11.17 4.41
CA LEU A 406 11.90 9.93 5.15
C LEU A 406 13.08 10.11 6.09
N TYR A 407 14.11 10.86 5.69
CA TYR A 407 15.23 11.22 6.56
C TYR A 407 14.76 11.99 7.80
N ILE A 408 13.92 13.02 7.64
CA ILE A 408 13.40 13.81 8.77
C ILE A 408 12.59 12.90 9.71
N LEU A 409 11.75 12.01 9.18
CA LEU A 409 11.04 11.02 9.99
C LEU A 409 11.98 10.11 10.78
N GLY A 410 13.04 9.60 10.13
CA GLY A 410 14.06 8.79 10.79
C GLY A 410 14.70 9.53 11.96
N LYS A 411 15.06 10.81 11.78
CA LYS A 411 15.63 11.64 12.86
C LYS A 411 14.64 11.87 14.00
N LEU A 412 13.36 12.11 13.70
CA LEU A 412 12.31 12.26 14.72
C LEU A 412 12.12 10.97 15.55
N LEU A 413 12.22 9.80 14.94
CA LEU A 413 12.18 8.50 15.64
C LEU A 413 13.43 8.27 16.48
N GLN A 414 14.63 8.50 15.93
CA GLN A 414 15.90 8.31 16.63
C GLN A 414 16.03 9.21 17.86
N GLU A 415 15.60 10.47 17.75
CA GLU A 415 15.61 11.43 18.86
C GLU A 415 14.43 11.25 19.83
N GLY A 416 13.54 10.28 19.59
CA GLY A 416 12.45 9.91 20.49
C GLY A 416 11.26 10.89 20.50
N PHE A 417 11.21 11.80 19.52
CA PHE A 417 10.05 12.67 19.32
C PHE A 417 8.83 11.86 18.90
N LEU A 418 9.05 10.86 18.06
CA LEU A 418 8.04 9.89 17.61
C LEU A 418 8.35 8.49 18.12
N ALA A 419 7.31 7.72 18.37
CA ALA A 419 7.36 6.28 18.55
C ALA A 419 6.88 5.57 17.26
N PRO A 420 7.36 4.34 16.97
CA PRO A 420 6.90 3.57 15.82
C PRO A 420 5.37 3.41 15.70
N GLY A 421 4.68 3.22 16.84
CA GLY A 421 3.21 3.11 16.86
C GLY A 421 2.46 4.40 16.51
N GLU A 422 3.12 5.55 16.53
CA GLU A 422 2.53 6.83 16.11
C GLU A 422 2.51 6.95 14.57
N LEU A 423 3.52 6.42 13.88
CA LEU A 423 3.55 6.39 12.41
C LEU A 423 2.80 5.20 11.81
N ASP A 424 2.49 4.19 12.64
CA ASP A 424 1.70 3.01 12.28
C ASP A 424 0.59 2.75 13.33
N PRO A 425 -0.42 3.64 13.44
CA PRO A 425 -1.54 3.50 14.38
C PRO A 425 -2.38 2.23 14.13
N LEU A 426 -2.37 1.70 12.91
CA LEU A 426 -3.04 0.45 12.55
C LEU A 426 -2.23 -0.82 12.96
N ASN A 427 -1.04 -0.65 13.55
CA ASN A 427 -0.16 -1.71 14.03
C ASN A 427 0.18 -2.78 12.97
N ARG A 428 0.29 -2.37 11.71
CA ARG A 428 0.62 -3.26 10.60
C ARG A 428 1.97 -3.93 10.77
N ARG A 429 2.94 -3.28 11.41
CA ARG A 429 4.27 -3.85 11.70
C ARG A 429 4.24 -5.14 12.52
N LEU A 430 3.13 -5.41 13.23
CA LEU A 430 2.96 -6.62 14.05
C LEU A 430 2.40 -7.80 13.23
N CYS A 431 2.27 -7.67 11.91
CA CYS A 431 1.73 -8.73 11.05
C CYS A 431 2.55 -10.03 11.12
N SER A 432 3.87 -9.93 11.35
CA SER A 432 4.78 -11.08 11.45
C SER A 432 4.81 -11.73 12.83
N GLU A 433 4.09 -11.21 13.83
CA GLU A 433 4.04 -11.83 15.16
C GLU A 433 3.23 -13.13 15.12
N LYS A 434 3.67 -14.13 15.91
CA LYS A 434 2.95 -15.41 16.00
C LYS A 434 1.58 -15.22 16.61
N LYS A 435 0.54 -15.53 15.83
CA LYS A 435 -0.85 -15.47 16.24
C LYS A 435 -1.34 -16.80 16.83
N PRO A 436 -2.38 -16.80 17.66
CA PRO A 436 -2.94 -18.02 18.23
C PRO A 436 -3.47 -18.96 17.14
N ASP A 437 -3.50 -20.27 17.44
CA ASP A 437 -4.01 -21.28 16.51
C ASP A 437 -5.46 -20.99 16.08
N VAL A 438 -5.67 -20.97 14.77
CA VAL A 438 -6.99 -20.78 14.16
C VAL A 438 -7.79 -22.07 14.26
N VAL A 439 -8.95 -22.01 14.92
CA VAL A 439 -9.94 -23.09 14.95
C VAL A 439 -11.06 -22.75 13.99
N VAL A 440 -11.14 -23.49 12.88
CA VAL A 440 -12.24 -23.38 11.92
C VAL A 440 -13.48 -24.06 12.49
N GLN A 441 -14.57 -23.31 12.61
CA GLN A 441 -15.85 -23.83 13.07
C GLN A 441 -16.67 -24.24 11.86
N VAL A 442 -17.19 -25.47 11.84
CA VAL A 442 -18.06 -25.97 10.77
C VAL A 442 -19.45 -26.20 11.37
N VAL A 443 -20.46 -25.60 10.75
CA VAL A 443 -21.87 -25.77 11.12
C VAL A 443 -22.62 -26.38 9.95
N ILE A 444 -23.27 -27.51 10.22
CA ILE A 444 -24.10 -28.22 9.25
C ILE A 444 -25.57 -27.93 9.59
N LEU A 445 -26.34 -27.49 8.61
CA LEU A 445 -27.77 -27.19 8.73
C LEU A 445 -28.57 -28.03 7.75
N ALA A 446 -29.74 -28.47 8.17
CA ALA A 446 -30.71 -29.12 7.28
C ALA A 446 -31.60 -28.08 6.59
N GLU A 447 -31.85 -28.24 5.28
CA GLU A 447 -32.79 -27.39 4.54
C GLU A 447 -34.20 -27.47 5.13
N ASP A 448 -34.63 -28.68 5.49
CA ASP A 448 -35.96 -28.97 6.03
C ASP A 448 -35.92 -30.07 7.11
N ASN A 449 -37.08 -30.39 7.68
CA ASN A 449 -37.21 -31.44 8.68
C ASN A 449 -36.92 -32.85 8.12
N GLU A 450 -37.16 -33.11 6.82
CA GLU A 450 -36.92 -34.42 6.22
C GLU A 450 -35.43 -34.76 6.21
N ILE A 451 -34.60 -33.79 5.81
CA ILE A 451 -33.14 -33.93 5.82
C ILE A 451 -32.62 -34.06 7.25
N ARG A 452 -33.16 -33.26 8.19
CA ARG A 452 -32.78 -33.32 9.60
C ARG A 452 -33.00 -34.74 10.14
N ASP A 453 -34.15 -35.32 9.87
CA ASP A 453 -34.51 -36.65 10.38
C ASP A 453 -33.63 -37.74 9.73
N LYS A 454 -33.31 -37.64 8.42
CA LYS A 454 -32.35 -38.54 7.74
C LYS A 454 -30.91 -38.45 8.27
N LEU A 455 -30.44 -37.25 8.60
CA LEU A 455 -29.12 -37.07 9.23
C LEU A 455 -29.09 -37.63 10.66
N ALA A 456 -30.21 -37.52 11.38
CA ALA A 456 -30.36 -38.10 12.71
C ALA A 456 -30.31 -39.64 12.69
N GLU A 457 -30.77 -40.31 11.62
CA GLU A 457 -30.60 -41.76 11.43
C GLU A 457 -29.12 -42.19 11.38
N HIS A 458 -28.22 -41.27 11.05
CA HIS A 458 -26.76 -41.48 10.99
C HIS A 458 -26.03 -40.90 12.23
N ASP A 459 -26.75 -40.66 13.32
CA ASP A 459 -26.24 -40.04 14.57
C ASP A 459 -25.70 -38.59 14.37
N VAL A 460 -26.09 -37.91 13.28
CA VAL A 460 -25.71 -36.52 13.01
C VAL A 460 -26.86 -35.57 13.39
N MET A 461 -26.80 -35.03 14.60
CA MET A 461 -27.78 -34.06 15.10
C MET A 461 -27.54 -32.67 14.51
N VAL A 462 -28.49 -32.16 13.74
CA VAL A 462 -28.43 -30.82 13.12
C VAL A 462 -29.70 -30.02 13.38
N GLN A 463 -29.61 -28.70 13.25
CA GLN A 463 -30.75 -27.79 13.25
C GLN A 463 -31.18 -27.48 11.82
N THR A 464 -32.45 -27.13 11.62
CA THR A 464 -32.93 -26.63 10.33
C THR A 464 -32.56 -25.16 10.13
N ILE A 465 -32.55 -24.69 8.88
CA ILE A 465 -32.33 -23.26 8.56
C ILE A 465 -33.36 -22.35 9.27
N ALA A 466 -34.58 -22.82 9.48
CA ALA A 466 -35.62 -22.06 10.17
C ALA A 466 -35.40 -21.98 11.70
N GLU A 467 -34.77 -23.00 12.29
CA GLU A 467 -34.53 -23.10 13.74
C GLU A 467 -33.39 -22.20 14.23
N VAL A 468 -32.50 -21.76 13.34
CA VAL A 468 -31.35 -20.89 13.68
C VAL A 468 -31.67 -19.39 13.72
N ALA A 469 -32.96 -19.02 13.62
CA ALA A 469 -33.40 -17.64 13.81
C ALA A 469 -32.88 -17.07 15.15
N PRO A 470 -32.34 -15.84 15.18
CA PRO A 470 -32.50 -14.76 14.19
C PRO A 470 -31.44 -14.71 13.07
N ILE A 471 -30.59 -15.73 12.92
CA ILE A 471 -29.56 -15.76 11.87
C ILE A 471 -30.19 -16.17 10.54
N GLU A 472 -30.10 -15.31 9.53
CA GLU A 472 -30.52 -15.62 8.17
C GLU A 472 -29.38 -16.25 7.38
N VAL A 473 -29.57 -17.49 6.92
CA VAL A 473 -28.60 -18.20 6.10
C VAL A 473 -28.90 -17.95 4.63
N GLN A 474 -27.94 -17.40 3.90
CA GLN A 474 -28.08 -17.05 2.49
C GLN A 474 -26.91 -17.61 1.66
N PRO A 475 -27.07 -17.84 0.35
CA PRO A 475 -25.96 -18.26 -0.49
C PRO A 475 -24.99 -17.11 -0.77
N ALA A 476 -23.71 -17.42 -1.03
CA ALA A 476 -22.66 -16.44 -1.36
C ALA A 476 -23.02 -15.43 -2.47
N LYS A 477 -23.89 -15.81 -3.43
CA LYS A 477 -24.37 -14.90 -4.48
C LYS A 477 -25.16 -13.70 -3.95
N VAL A 478 -25.80 -13.83 -2.79
CA VAL A 478 -26.51 -12.71 -2.15
C VAL A 478 -25.47 -11.74 -1.59
N LEU A 479 -24.42 -12.26 -0.95
CA LEU A 479 -23.31 -11.43 -0.47
C LEU A 479 -22.64 -10.67 -1.62
N SER A 480 -22.38 -11.34 -2.75
CA SER A 480 -21.80 -10.67 -3.91
C SER A 480 -22.70 -9.56 -4.46
N HIS A 481 -24.02 -9.77 -4.48
CA HIS A 481 -24.97 -8.73 -4.86
C HIS A 481 -24.98 -7.56 -3.88
N LEU A 482 -24.91 -7.81 -2.56
CA LEU A 482 -24.82 -6.76 -1.55
C LEU A 482 -23.57 -5.88 -1.75
N TYR A 483 -22.42 -6.50 -2.02
CA TYR A 483 -21.17 -5.78 -2.27
C TYR A 483 -21.23 -4.91 -3.54
N THR A 484 -22.09 -5.21 -4.51
CA THR A 484 -22.25 -4.34 -5.71
C THR A 484 -22.84 -2.98 -5.39
N TYR A 485 -23.58 -2.83 -4.28
CA TYR A 485 -24.12 -1.54 -3.84
C TYR A 485 -23.07 -0.64 -3.18
N LEU A 486 -21.98 -1.22 -2.67
CA LEU A 486 -20.90 -0.46 -2.06
C LEU A 486 -20.24 0.45 -3.09
N GLY A 487 -19.99 1.70 -2.71
CA GLY A 487 -19.40 2.71 -3.60
C GLY A 487 -20.32 3.21 -4.71
N ARG A 488 -21.58 2.75 -4.79
CA ARG A 488 -22.51 3.26 -5.80
C ARG A 488 -22.85 4.73 -5.51
N ASN A 489 -22.60 5.59 -6.49
CA ASN A 489 -22.89 7.02 -6.36
C ASN A 489 -23.42 7.59 -7.68
N LYS A 490 -24.70 7.99 -7.70
CA LYS A 490 -25.36 8.54 -8.89
C LYS A 490 -24.80 9.90 -9.31
N LYS A 491 -24.39 10.77 -8.36
CA LYS A 491 -23.83 12.10 -8.68
C LYS A 491 -22.46 11.98 -9.36
N LEU A 492 -21.69 10.98 -8.93
CA LEU A 492 -20.37 10.70 -9.48
C LEU A 492 -20.40 9.76 -10.69
N GLY A 493 -21.53 9.13 -11.02
CA GLY A 493 -21.62 8.15 -12.10
C GLY A 493 -20.98 6.80 -11.77
N LEU A 494 -20.70 6.54 -10.48
CA LEU A 494 -20.04 5.33 -10.02
C LEU A 494 -21.06 4.23 -9.76
N SER A 495 -20.83 3.05 -10.32
CA SER A 495 -21.77 1.93 -10.19
C SER A 495 -21.52 1.02 -8.99
N GLY A 496 -20.37 1.17 -8.31
CA GLY A 496 -19.94 0.32 -7.20
C GLY A 496 -19.06 -0.86 -7.66
N ARG A 497 -19.02 -1.95 -6.89
CA ARG A 497 -18.23 -3.15 -7.21
C ARG A 497 -18.81 -3.87 -8.43
N LYS A 498 -17.95 -4.24 -9.37
CA LYS A 498 -18.32 -4.96 -10.59
C LYS A 498 -18.14 -6.48 -10.48
N SER A 499 -17.08 -6.92 -9.80
CA SER A 499 -16.82 -8.33 -9.55
C SER A 499 -17.92 -8.95 -8.69
N ARG A 500 -18.38 -10.15 -9.09
CA ARG A 500 -19.37 -10.94 -8.37
C ARG A 500 -18.75 -12.10 -7.59
N ASP A 501 -17.44 -12.23 -7.66
CA ASP A 501 -16.73 -13.30 -6.98
C ASP A 501 -16.53 -12.93 -5.51
N VAL A 502 -16.78 -13.92 -4.65
CA VAL A 502 -16.66 -13.82 -3.20
C VAL A 502 -16.07 -15.15 -2.74
N GLY A 503 -14.85 -15.10 -2.21
CA GLY A 503 -14.16 -16.31 -1.75
C GLY A 503 -14.60 -16.74 -0.36
N ILE A 504 -13.99 -17.84 0.11
CA ILE A 504 -14.39 -18.45 1.37
C ILE A 504 -14.14 -17.52 2.58
N LEU A 505 -13.09 -16.69 2.55
CA LEU A 505 -12.74 -15.85 3.69
C LEU A 505 -13.85 -14.85 4.02
N SER A 506 -14.53 -14.36 2.97
CA SER A 506 -15.68 -13.48 3.12
C SER A 506 -16.94 -14.24 3.52
N THR A 507 -17.18 -15.44 2.99
CA THR A 507 -18.36 -16.23 3.39
C THR A 507 -18.28 -16.78 4.81
N SER A 508 -17.07 -16.97 5.34
CA SER A 508 -16.86 -17.55 6.67
C SER A 508 -16.99 -16.56 7.84
N LYS A 509 -17.70 -15.44 7.62
CA LYS A 509 -17.99 -14.39 8.60
C LYS A 509 -19.49 -14.25 8.81
N LEU A 510 -19.85 -13.73 9.98
CA LEU A 510 -21.20 -13.25 10.25
C LEU A 510 -21.29 -11.76 9.91
N TYR A 511 -22.37 -11.37 9.25
CA TYR A 511 -22.63 -10.00 8.86
C TYR A 511 -23.83 -9.46 9.62
N SER A 512 -23.74 -8.22 10.10
CA SER A 512 -24.89 -7.52 10.68
C SER A 512 -25.43 -6.51 9.67
N LEU A 513 -26.73 -6.59 9.37
CA LEU A 513 -27.42 -5.63 8.50
C LEU A 513 -28.72 -5.21 9.17
N GLY A 514 -28.71 -4.04 9.81
CA GLY A 514 -29.81 -3.60 10.68
C GLY A 514 -29.90 -4.49 11.91
N ASP A 515 -31.11 -5.01 12.20
CA ASP A 515 -31.37 -5.89 13.35
C ASP A 515 -31.21 -7.38 13.01
N LYS A 516 -30.69 -7.70 11.83
CA LYS A 516 -30.55 -9.09 11.33
C LYS A 516 -29.09 -9.48 11.20
N ILE A 517 -28.81 -10.74 11.53
CA ILE A 517 -27.50 -11.36 11.36
C ILE A 517 -27.57 -12.29 10.15
N PHE A 518 -26.60 -12.20 9.25
CA PHE A 518 -26.50 -13.03 8.06
C PHE A 518 -25.30 -13.96 8.16
N ALA A 519 -25.50 -15.23 7.80
CA ALA A 519 -24.45 -16.20 7.55
C ALA A 519 -24.51 -16.61 6.07
N PHE A 520 -23.36 -16.77 5.42
CA PHE A 520 -23.31 -17.11 4.01
C PHE A 520 -22.73 -18.50 3.76
N THR A 521 -23.42 -19.31 2.96
CA THR A 521 -22.88 -20.61 2.56
C THR A 521 -21.77 -20.44 1.50
N PRO A 522 -20.67 -21.21 1.55
CA PRO A 522 -19.57 -21.11 0.59
C PRO A 522 -20.02 -21.33 -0.86
N GLN A 523 -19.33 -20.70 -1.83
CA GLN A 523 -19.68 -20.81 -3.25
C GLN A 523 -19.66 -22.24 -3.79
N PHE A 524 -18.75 -23.11 -3.32
CA PHE A 524 -18.67 -24.50 -3.78
C PHE A 524 -19.91 -25.34 -3.41
N THR A 525 -20.72 -24.87 -2.46
CA THR A 525 -22.01 -25.49 -2.10
C THR A 525 -23.18 -25.01 -2.97
N ASP A 526 -22.98 -23.99 -3.82
CA ASP A 526 -24.03 -23.46 -4.69
C ASP A 526 -24.13 -24.27 -6.00
N MET A 527 -25.04 -25.25 -5.99
CA MET A 527 -25.38 -26.10 -7.14
C MET A 527 -25.90 -25.32 -8.36
N SER A 528 -26.31 -24.05 -8.21
CA SER A 528 -26.82 -23.27 -9.34
C SER A 528 -25.75 -22.72 -10.28
N GLN A 529 -24.47 -22.74 -9.88
CA GLN A 529 -23.34 -22.29 -10.70
C GLN A 529 -22.21 -23.32 -10.84
N ASN A 530 -22.07 -24.25 -9.89
CA ASN A 530 -20.99 -25.21 -9.89
C ASN A 530 -21.51 -26.62 -10.20
N TYR A 531 -21.30 -27.08 -11.43
CA TYR A 531 -21.47 -28.49 -11.80
C TYR A 531 -20.59 -29.42 -10.95
N ILE A 532 -19.51 -28.89 -10.37
CA ILE A 532 -18.64 -29.59 -9.41
C ILE A 532 -19.41 -30.03 -8.16
N ALA A 533 -20.47 -29.30 -7.76
CA ALA A 533 -21.27 -29.66 -6.59
C ALA A 533 -22.11 -30.93 -6.80
N THR A 534 -22.19 -31.47 -8.02
CA THR A 534 -22.85 -32.76 -8.29
C THR A 534 -21.93 -33.95 -8.04
N ASP A 535 -20.62 -33.75 -7.94
CA ASP A 535 -19.64 -34.78 -7.58
C ASP A 535 -19.30 -34.66 -6.09
N TYR A 536 -19.81 -35.58 -5.28
CA TYR A 536 -19.66 -35.55 -3.82
C TYR A 536 -18.22 -35.78 -3.37
N GLU A 537 -17.45 -36.62 -4.06
CA GLU A 537 -16.05 -36.87 -3.70
C GLU A 537 -15.22 -35.62 -3.93
N LEU A 538 -15.39 -35.00 -5.11
CA LEU A 538 -14.72 -33.74 -5.43
C LEU A 538 -15.16 -32.60 -4.50
N MET A 539 -16.45 -32.50 -4.17
CA MET A 539 -16.96 -31.49 -3.23
C MET A 539 -16.35 -31.66 -1.83
N ILE A 540 -16.21 -32.89 -1.33
CA ILE A 540 -15.57 -33.18 -0.04
C ILE A 540 -14.09 -32.77 -0.07
N ASP A 541 -13.38 -33.07 -1.15
CA ASP A 541 -11.97 -32.70 -1.27
C ASP A 541 -11.76 -31.19 -1.39
N ILE A 542 -12.64 -30.49 -2.11
CA ILE A 542 -12.67 -29.03 -2.13
C ILE A 542 -12.95 -28.49 -0.71
N CYS A 543 -13.94 -29.02 -0.01
CA CYS A 543 -14.25 -28.61 1.37
C CYS A 543 -13.03 -28.77 2.30
N LYS A 544 -12.30 -29.91 2.22
CA LYS A 544 -11.05 -30.11 2.98
C LYS A 544 -9.99 -29.07 2.62
N SER A 545 -9.79 -28.80 1.33
CA SER A 545 -8.82 -27.82 0.84
C SER A 545 -9.15 -26.41 1.35
N GLU A 546 -10.42 -26.03 1.28
CA GLU A 546 -10.96 -24.75 1.73
C GLU A 546 -10.84 -24.57 3.26
N ILE A 547 -11.12 -25.61 4.05
CA ILE A 547 -10.90 -25.58 5.51
C ILE A 547 -9.42 -25.42 5.85
N ASN A 548 -8.53 -26.11 5.12
CA ASN A 548 -7.08 -25.96 5.29
C ASN A 548 -6.63 -24.54 4.91
N PHE A 549 -7.18 -23.98 3.84
CA PHE A 549 -6.92 -22.61 3.41
C PHE A 549 -7.39 -21.59 4.45
N LEU A 550 -8.58 -21.76 5.04
CA LEU A 550 -9.05 -20.92 6.14
C LEU A 550 -8.11 -20.98 7.34
N LYS A 551 -7.68 -22.19 7.73
CA LYS A 551 -6.76 -22.36 8.84
C LYS A 551 -5.43 -21.61 8.63
N SER A 552 -4.89 -21.62 7.42
CA SER A 552 -3.63 -20.93 7.12
C SER A 552 -3.80 -19.42 6.90
N SER A 553 -4.95 -18.99 6.35
CA SER A 553 -5.15 -17.62 5.85
C SER A 553 -5.95 -16.71 6.79
N TRP A 554 -6.59 -17.23 7.84
CA TRP A 554 -7.39 -16.43 8.80
C TRP A 554 -6.55 -15.64 9.81
N GLN A 555 -5.25 -15.50 9.60
CA GLN A 555 -4.34 -14.90 10.58
C GLN A 555 -4.61 -13.40 10.79
N ASN A 556 -5.04 -12.67 9.76
CA ASN A 556 -5.24 -11.22 9.82
C ASN A 556 -6.69 -10.79 10.11
N ILE A 557 -7.55 -11.73 10.53
CA ILE A 557 -8.98 -11.48 10.77
C ILE A 557 -9.29 -11.77 12.24
N MET A 558 -10.03 -10.87 12.91
CA MET A 558 -10.45 -11.09 14.28
C MET A 558 -11.56 -12.16 14.37
N GLY A 559 -11.51 -12.97 15.43
CA GLY A 559 -12.49 -14.03 15.68
C GLY A 559 -12.15 -15.35 14.97
N ARG A 560 -13.07 -16.30 15.04
CA ARG A 560 -12.93 -17.64 14.44
C ARG A 560 -13.73 -17.74 13.15
N PRO A 561 -13.20 -18.38 12.10
CA PRO A 561 -13.96 -18.60 10.88
C PRO A 561 -15.10 -19.57 11.12
N LEU A 562 -16.27 -19.25 10.55
CA LEU A 562 -17.48 -20.08 10.60
C LEU A 562 -17.87 -20.52 9.19
N VAL A 563 -17.71 -21.80 8.87
CA VAL A 563 -18.16 -22.40 7.62
C VAL A 563 -19.57 -22.96 7.82
N THR A 564 -20.56 -22.37 7.15
CA THR A 564 -21.95 -22.83 7.18
C THR A 564 -22.26 -23.67 5.94
N ILE A 565 -22.58 -24.95 6.14
CA ILE A 565 -22.97 -25.89 5.08
C ILE A 565 -24.45 -26.21 5.24
N ALA A 566 -25.23 -25.95 4.19
CA ALA A 566 -26.65 -26.32 4.16
C ALA A 566 -26.83 -27.61 3.35
N CYS A 567 -27.22 -28.70 4.02
CA CYS A 567 -27.59 -29.95 3.38
C CYS A 567 -28.97 -29.83 2.76
N ARG A 568 -29.05 -30.08 1.45
CA ARG A 568 -30.26 -30.02 0.62
C ARG A 568 -30.68 -31.40 0.11
N ASN A 569 -31.93 -31.53 -0.33
CA ASN A 569 -32.49 -32.82 -0.77
C ASN A 569 -31.71 -33.46 -1.93
N VAL A 570 -31.08 -32.63 -2.78
CA VAL A 570 -30.22 -33.08 -3.88
C VAL A 570 -29.05 -33.93 -3.40
N HIS A 571 -28.56 -33.73 -2.17
CA HIS A 571 -27.44 -34.48 -1.61
C HIS A 571 -27.79 -35.88 -1.08
N LEU A 572 -29.07 -36.29 -1.14
CA LEU A 572 -29.58 -37.52 -0.53
C LEU A 572 -30.22 -38.49 -1.54
N GLU A 573 -30.24 -38.18 -2.83
CA GLU A 573 -30.89 -39.02 -3.86
C GLU A 573 -30.03 -40.18 -4.42
N PHE A 574 -28.89 -40.53 -3.79
CA PHE A 574 -28.09 -41.70 -4.18
C PHE A 574 -27.57 -42.51 -3.01
#